data_AF-D0R5E5-F1
#
_entry.id   AF-D0R5E5-F1
#
_cell.length_a   1.000
_cell.length_b   1.000
_cell.length_c   1.000
_cell.angle_alpha   90.00
_cell.angle_beta   90.00
_cell.angle_gamma   90.00
#
_symmetry.space_group_name_H-M   'P 1'
#
loop_
_entity.id
_entity.type
_entity.pdbx_description
1 polymer ?
#
loop_
_entity_poly.entity_id
_entity_poly.type
_entity_poly.pdbx_seq_one_letter_code
_entity_poly.pdbx_strand_id
1 'polypeptide(L)' 'MKSIVGDNVKVKVAGGIRNSDDFLAMVRAGADRIGCSAGVKIIEALKQRM' A
#
# COMPACT_ATOMS: atom_id res chain seq x y z
N MET A 1 6.51 6.86 -10.04
CA MET A 1 5.20 6.86 -10.76
C MET A 1 4.34 8.01 -10.28
N LYS A 2 3.95 8.07 -9.00
CA LYS A 2 3.14 9.18 -8.47
C LYS A 2 3.74 10.56 -8.75
N SER A 3 5.07 10.70 -8.60
CA SER A 3 5.81 11.93 -8.95
C SER A 3 5.73 12.35 -10.42
N ILE A 4 5.46 11.43 -11.35
CA ILE A 4 5.39 11.71 -12.78
C ILE A 4 3.96 12.08 -13.20
N VAL A 5 2.98 11.37 -12.65
CA VAL A 5 1.57 11.55 -13.04
C VAL A 5 0.82 12.58 -12.19
N GLY A 6 1.40 12.97 -11.05
CA GLY A 6 0.78 13.87 -10.08
C GLY A 6 -0.56 13.35 -9.57
N ASP A 7 -1.48 14.28 -9.31
CA ASP A 7 -2.81 13.95 -8.76
C ASP A 7 -3.85 13.63 -9.82
N ASN A 8 -3.52 13.83 -11.10
CA ASN A 8 -4.43 13.54 -12.21
C ASN A 8 -4.67 12.03 -12.41
N VAL A 9 -3.76 11.18 -11.93
CA VAL A 9 -3.85 9.73 -12.04
C VAL A 9 -3.63 9.07 -10.69
N LYS A 10 -4.50 8.11 -10.36
CA LYS A 10 -4.35 7.26 -9.18
C LYS A 10 -3.40 6.10 -9.46
N VAL A 11 -2.46 5.85 -8.55
CA VAL A 11 -1.45 4.80 -8.69
C VAL A 11 -1.84 3.57 -7.89
N LYS A 12 -1.96 2.41 -8.56
CA LYS A 12 -2.07 1.10 -7.91
C LYS A 12 -0.69 0.44 -7.87
N VAL A 13 -0.27 -0.01 -6.69
CA VAL A 13 0.89 -0.90 -6.53
C VAL A 13 0.38 -2.32 -6.31
N ALA A 14 1.01 -3.30 -6.96
CA ALA A 14 0.65 -4.71 -6.82
C ALA A 14 1.89 -5.62 -6.82
N GLY A 15 1.82 -6.71 -6.07
CA GLY A 15 2.89 -7.70 -5.96
C GLY A 15 3.88 -7.42 -4.83
N GLY A 16 4.36 -8.47 -4.17
CA GLY A 16 5.42 -8.39 -3.15
C GLY A 16 5.04 -7.87 -1.76
N ILE A 17 3.90 -7.20 -1.60
CA ILE A 17 3.47 -6.62 -0.32
C ILE A 17 2.88 -7.71 0.60
N ARG A 18 3.58 -8.07 1.68
CA ARG A 18 3.24 -9.23 2.53
C ARG A 18 3.05 -8.91 4.02
N ASN A 19 3.41 -7.71 4.45
CA ASN A 19 3.32 -7.29 5.84
C ASN A 19 2.86 -5.81 5.95
N SER A 20 2.58 -5.37 7.19
CA SER A 20 2.10 -4.01 7.46
C SER A 20 3.14 -2.92 7.21
N ASP A 21 4.43 -3.22 7.34
CA ASP A 21 5.50 -2.25 7.07
C ASP A 21 5.66 -1.98 5.57
N ASP A 22 5.63 -3.03 4.73
CA ASP A 22 5.59 -2.91 3.28
C ASP A 22 4.37 -2.09 2.83
N PHE A 23 3.21 -2.37 3.42
CA PHE A 23 1.97 -1.66 3.13
C PHE A 23 2.13 -0.17 3.44
N LEU A 24 2.59 0.18 4.64
CA LEU A 24 2.78 1.57 5.06
C LEU A 24 3.85 2.28 4.22
N ALA A 25 4.92 1.59 3.83
CA ALA A 25 5.93 2.12 2.94
C ALA A 25 5.34 2.53 1.58
N MET A 26 4.47 1.68 1.00
CA MET A 26 3.82 2.00 -0.28
C MET A 26 2.81 3.13 -0.16
N VAL A 27 2.07 3.22 0.94
CA VAL A 27 1.19 4.36 1.21
C VAL A 27 2.00 5.66 1.28
N ARG A 28 3.11 5.68 2.03
CA ARG A 28 4.01 6.85 2.12
C ARG A 28 4.64 7.23 0.79
N ALA A 29 4.89 6.24 -0.08
CA ALA A 29 5.40 6.46 -1.43
C ALA A 29 4.33 7.04 -2.40
N GLY A 30 3.09 7.23 -1.94
CA GLY A 30 2.00 7.82 -2.72
C GLY A 30 1.16 6.80 -3.49
N ALA A 31 1.08 5.55 -3.03
CA ALA A 31 0.16 4.58 -3.60
C ALA A 31 -1.29 4.91 -3.19
N ASP A 32 -2.16 5.10 -4.18
CA ASP A 32 -3.60 5.32 -3.99
C ASP A 32 -4.36 3.99 -3.77
N ARG A 33 -3.81 2.87 -4.27
CA ARG A 33 -4.37 1.54 -4.07
C ARG A 33 -3.29 0.46 -3.95
N ILE A 34 -3.53 -0.51 -3.09
CA ILE A 34 -2.65 -1.66 -2.88
C ILE A 34 -3.37 -2.95 -3.30
N GLY A 35 -2.75 -3.69 -4.21
CA GLY A 35 -3.17 -5.03 -4.62
C GLY A 35 -2.26 -6.10 -4.02
N CYS A 36 -2.76 -6.85 -3.04
CA CYS A 36 -2.03 -7.93 -2.41
C CYS A 36 -2.96 -9.10 -2.03
N SER A 37 -2.43 -10.31 -2.02
CA SER A 37 -3.14 -11.51 -1.54
C SER A 37 -3.12 -11.61 -0.01
N ALA A 38 -2.20 -10.92 0.66
CA ALA A 38 -2.03 -10.94 2.12
C ALA A 38 -2.90 -9.90 2.86
N GLY A 39 -3.94 -9.35 2.22
CA GLY A 39 -4.71 -8.21 2.73
C GLY A 39 -5.24 -8.39 4.16
N VAL A 40 -5.87 -9.53 4.45
CA VAL A 40 -6.42 -9.82 5.80
C VAL A 40 -5.33 -9.77 6.87
N LYS A 41 -4.20 -10.45 6.63
CA LYS A 41 -3.05 -10.47 7.55
C LYS A 41 -2.51 -9.06 7.82
N ILE A 42 -2.42 -8.24 6.78
CA ILE A 42 -1.92 -6.87 6.89
C ILE A 42 -2.86 -6.02 7.74
N ILE A 43 -4.17 -6.10 7.50
CA ILE A 43 -5.16 -5.31 8.25
C ILE A 43 -5.20 -5.72 9.72
N GLU A 44 -5.17 -7.01 10.04
CA GLU A 44 -5.11 -7.47 11.44
C GLU A 44 -3.82 -7.00 12.15
N ALA A 45 -2.67 -7.05 11.47
CA ALA A 45 -1.42 -6.54 12.02
C ALA A 45 -1.45 -5.01 12.23
N LEU A 46 -2.18 -4.25 11.40
CA LEU A 46 -2.37 -2.81 11.60
C LEU A 46 -3.29 -2.52 12.78
N LYS A 47 -4.38 -3.28 12.95
CA LYS A 47 -5.30 -3.12 14.11
C LYS A 47 -4.59 -3.30 15.45
N GLN A 48 -3.62 -4.22 15.53
CA GLN A 48 -2.83 -4.46 16.75
C GLN A 48 -1.81 -3.37 17.05
N ARG A 49 -1.51 -2.48 16.09
CA ARG A 49 -0.58 -1.36 16.22
C ARG A 49 -1.28 -0.04 16.56
N MET A 50 -2.61 -0.05 16.65
CA MET A 50 -3.44 1.09 17.05
C MET A 50 -3.87 0.95 18.50
#